data_AF-A0A2V6UKK3-F1
#
_entry.id   AF-A0A2V6UKK3-F1
#
_cell.length_a   1.000
_cell.length_b   1.000
_cell.length_c   1.000
_cell.angle_alpha   90.00
_cell.angle_beta   90.00
_cell.angle_gamma   90.00
#
_symmetry.space_group_name_H-M   'P 1'
#
loop_
_entity.id
_entity.type
_entity.pdbx_description
1 polymer ?
#
loop_
_entity_poly.entity_id
_entity_poly.type
_entity_poly.pdbx_seq_one_letter_code
_entity_poly.pdbx_strand_id
1 'polypeptide(L)'
;MPVPAAKKKQLTPVPVRFGQEEKWLFRLLQARAEANDRSLSGQLKHYARLAVMAEDNPDLPLSTIQGIREAQAELHAGLGQPYQWA
;
A
#
# COMPACT_ATOMS: atom_id res chain seq x y z
N MET A 1 -13.29 -31.77 19.76
CA MET A 1 -14.13 -30.56 19.91
C MET A 1 -13.72 -29.58 18.83
N PRO A 2 -14.57 -29.25 17.83
CA PRO A 2 -14.23 -28.20 16.87
C PRO A 2 -14.31 -26.83 17.55
N VAL A 3 -13.25 -26.03 17.43
CA VAL A 3 -13.20 -24.65 17.94
C VAL A 3 -14.10 -23.79 17.04
N PRO A 4 -15.07 -23.03 17.58
CA PRO A 4 -15.92 -22.17 16.75
C PRO A 4 -15.08 -21.08 16.08
N ALA A 5 -15.18 -20.99 14.75
CA ALA A 5 -14.48 -19.98 13.96
C ALA A 5 -14.93 -18.57 14.37
N ALA A 6 -14.00 -17.76 14.87
CA ALA A 6 -14.25 -16.38 15.24
C ALA A 6 -14.74 -15.59 14.00
N LYS A 7 -15.95 -15.01 14.09
CA LYS A 7 -16.48 -14.10 13.06
C LYS A 7 -15.52 -12.91 12.92
N LYS A 8 -14.82 -12.82 11.78
CA LYS A 8 -13.95 -11.68 11.46
C LYS A 8 -14.81 -10.41 11.48
N LYS A 9 -14.59 -9.52 12.46
CA LYS A 9 -15.24 -8.20 12.50
C LYS A 9 -14.86 -7.43 11.23
N GLN A 10 -15.83 -7.13 10.38
CA GLN A 10 -15.62 -6.30 9.21
C GLN A 10 -15.29 -4.86 9.66
N LEU A 11 -14.21 -4.29 9.13
CA LEU A 11 -13.81 -2.91 9.41
C LEU A 11 -14.86 -1.94 8.85
N THR A 12 -15.23 -0.94 9.62
CA THR A 12 -16.17 0.10 9.19
C THR A 12 -15.54 0.95 8.08
N PRO A 13 -16.20 1.12 6.92
CA PRO A 13 -15.68 1.98 5.86
C PRO A 13 -15.71 3.45 6.28
N VAL A 14 -14.58 4.15 6.12
CA VAL A 14 -14.46 5.59 6.40
C VAL A 14 -14.51 6.37 5.08
N PRO A 15 -15.51 7.25 4.88
CA PRO A 15 -15.58 8.07 3.67
C PRO A 15 -14.56 9.21 3.73
N VAL A 16 -13.73 9.33 2.68
CA VAL A 16 -12.82 10.48 2.50
C VAL A 16 -13.50 11.50 1.59
N ARG A 17 -13.54 12.77 2.02
CA ARG A 17 -14.15 13.89 1.28
C ARG A 17 -13.05 14.86 0.88
N PHE A 18 -13.14 15.38 -0.36
CA PHE A 18 -12.25 16.43 -0.86
C PHE A 18 -13.02 17.74 -0.97
N GLY A 19 -12.46 18.81 -0.41
CA GLY A 19 -12.98 20.16 -0.57
C GLY A 19 -12.71 20.74 -1.96
N GLN A 20 -13.29 21.91 -2.25
CA GLN A 20 -13.07 22.60 -3.54
C GLN A 20 -11.59 23.00 -3.74
N GLU A 21 -10.90 23.38 -2.66
CA GLU A 21 -9.48 23.77 -2.69
C GLU A 21 -8.55 22.59 -3.00
N GLU A 22 -8.99 21.37 -2.69
CA GLU A 22 -8.23 20.13 -2.89
C GLU A 22 -8.56 19.45 -4.23
N LYS A 23 -9.35 20.11 -5.09
CA LYS A 23 -9.76 19.56 -6.40
C LYS A 23 -8.56 19.15 -7.26
N TRP A 24 -7.45 19.89 -7.17
CA TRP A 24 -6.22 19.55 -7.87
C TRP A 24 -5.61 18.25 -7.34
N LEU A 25 -5.61 18.05 -6.02
CA LEU A 25 -5.09 16.85 -5.36
C LEU A 25 -5.95 15.63 -5.70
N PHE A 26 -7.28 15.79 -5.67
CA PHE A 26 -8.20 14.73 -6.10
C PHE A 26 -7.90 14.26 -7.53
N ARG A 27 -7.76 15.21 -8.47
CA ARG A 27 -7.42 14.90 -9.88
C ARG A 27 -6.07 14.23 -10.01
N LEU A 28 -5.06 14.71 -9.26
CA LEU A 28 -3.73 14.10 -9.25
C LEU A 28 -3.78 12.66 -8.75
N LEU A 29 -4.48 12.40 -7.64
CA LEU A 29 -4.64 11.07 -7.08
C LEU A 29 -5.37 10.14 -8.05
N GLN A 30 -6.40 10.64 -8.73
CA GLN A 30 -7.14 9.88 -9.73
C GLN A 30 -6.23 9.47 -10.91
N ALA A 31 -5.49 10.42 -11.49
CA ALA A 31 -4.58 10.13 -12.60
C ALA A 31 -3.49 9.12 -12.21
N ARG A 32 -2.93 9.25 -10.99
CA ARG A 32 -1.92 8.30 -10.51
C ARG A 32 -2.49 6.92 -10.21
N ALA A 33 -3.72 6.86 -9.71
CA ALA A 33 -4.41 5.59 -9.47
C ALA A 33 -4.59 4.83 -10.80
N GLU A 34 -5.07 5.52 -11.83
CA GLU A 34 -5.22 4.97 -13.19
C GLU A 34 -3.88 4.50 -13.77
N ALA A 35 -2.84 5.32 -13.69
CA ALA A 35 -1.50 4.95 -14.17
C ALA A 35 -0.85 3.76 -13.43
N ASN A 36 -1.39 3.37 -12.28
CA ASN A 36 -0.90 2.27 -11.46
C ASN A 36 -1.88 1.08 -11.40
N ASP A 37 -2.92 1.07 -12.24
CA ASP A 37 -3.97 0.04 -12.24
C ASP A 37 -4.64 -0.16 -10.86
N ARG A 38 -4.83 0.94 -10.12
CA ARG A 38 -5.46 0.96 -8.79
C ARG A 38 -6.75 1.76 -8.81
N SER A 39 -7.69 1.38 -7.94
CA SER A 39 -8.81 2.26 -7.60
C SER A 39 -8.32 3.48 -6.82
N LEU A 40 -9.06 4.59 -6.84
CA LEU A 40 -8.71 5.79 -6.06
C LEU A 40 -8.54 5.48 -4.56
N SER A 41 -9.43 4.67 -3.99
CA SER A 41 -9.30 4.24 -2.59
C SER A 41 -8.08 3.33 -2.37
N GLY A 42 -7.73 2.50 -3.36
CA GLY A 42 -6.50 1.71 -3.35
C GLY A 42 -5.25 2.58 -3.36
N GLN A 43 -5.25 3.64 -4.18
CA GLN A 43 -4.14 4.60 -4.25
C GLN A 43 -3.97 5.38 -2.95
N LEU A 44 -5.06 5.83 -2.34
CA LEU A 44 -5.04 6.47 -1.00
C LEU A 44 -4.45 5.53 0.06
N LYS A 45 -4.91 4.27 0.11
CA LYS A 45 -4.37 3.27 1.05
C LYS A 45 -2.91 2.97 0.77
N HIS A 46 -2.48 2.96 -0.48
CA HIS A 46 -1.09 2.76 -0.85
C HIS A 46 -0.21 3.88 -0.30
N TYR A 47 -0.59 5.15 -0.51
CA TYR A 47 0.14 6.28 0.04
C TYR A 47 0.11 6.35 1.56
N ALA A 48 -1.03 6.08 2.20
CA ALA A 48 -1.10 6.03 3.66
C ALA A 48 -0.14 4.97 4.25
N ARG A 49 -0.07 3.78 3.64
CA ARG A 49 0.88 2.74 4.09
C ARG A 49 2.33 3.17 3.90
N LEU A 50 2.65 3.83 2.78
CA LEU A 50 4.00 4.34 2.54
C LEU A 50 4.38 5.44 3.53
N ALA A 51 3.45 6.35 3.85
CA ALA A 51 3.69 7.41 4.83
C ALA A 51 4.03 6.82 6.21
N VAL A 52 3.23 5.87 6.70
CA VAL A 52 3.50 5.19 7.98
C VAL A 52 4.87 4.51 7.97
N MET A 53 5.21 3.79 6.89
CA MET A 53 6.51 3.12 6.78
C MET A 53 7.69 4.11 6.73
N ALA A 54 7.52 5.26 6.09
CA ALA A 54 8.54 6.30 6.02
C ALA A 54 8.70 7.02 7.37
N GLU A 55 7.61 7.26 8.10
CA GLU A 55 7.64 7.80 9.46
C GLU A 55 8.35 6.85 10.43
N ASP A 56 8.09 5.54 10.32
CA ASP A 56 8.77 4.51 11.13
C ASP A 56 10.26 4.34 10.76
N ASN A 57 10.66 4.74 9.55
CA ASN A 57 12.01 4.55 9.02
C ASN A 57 12.52 5.83 8.31
N PRO A 58 12.77 6.92 9.07
CA PRO A 58 13.06 8.23 8.49
C PRO A 58 14.39 8.29 7.71
N ASP A 59 15.33 7.41 8.03
CA ASP A 59 16.65 7.35 7.38
C ASP A 59 16.62 6.62 6.04
N LEU A 60 15.53 5.92 5.73
CA LEU A 60 15.40 5.16 4.48
C LEU A 60 14.72 5.99 3.40
N PRO A 61 15.30 6.09 2.19
CA PRO A 61 14.63 6.69 1.05
C PRO A 61 13.32 5.95 0.72
N LEU A 62 12.30 6.70 0.32
CA LEU A 62 11.01 6.14 -0.09
C LEU A 62 11.13 5.08 -1.19
N SER A 63 12.06 5.26 -2.14
CA SER A 63 12.34 4.29 -3.20
C SER A 63 12.87 2.97 -2.65
N THR A 64 13.73 3.02 -1.63
CA THR A 64 14.24 1.83 -0.94
C THR A 64 13.11 1.09 -0.22
N ILE A 65 12.24 1.82 0.50
CA ILE A 65 11.07 1.22 1.16
C ILE A 65 10.16 0.53 0.14
N GLN A 66 9.89 1.17 -1.00
CA GLN A 66 9.10 0.59 -2.08
C GLN A 66 9.74 -0.68 -2.64
N GLY A 67 11.03 -0.63 -2.97
CA GLY A 67 11.76 -1.80 -3.49
C GLY A 67 11.75 -2.99 -2.52
N ILE A 68 11.91 -2.75 -1.21
CA ILE A 68 11.82 -3.81 -0.21
C ILE A 68 10.43 -4.45 -0.20
N ARG A 69 9.36 -3.65 -0.31
CA ARG A 69 7.99 -4.19 -0.36
C ARG A 69 7.70 -4.99 -1.61
N GLU A 70 8.23 -4.56 -2.76
CA GLU A 70 8.14 -5.29 -4.01
C GLU A 70 8.87 -6.62 -3.90
N ALA A 71 10.11 -6.60 -3.40
CA ALA A 71 10.90 -7.82 -3.15
C ALA A 71 10.17 -8.77 -2.19
N GLN A 72 9.55 -8.27 -1.11
CA GLN A 72 8.74 -9.11 -0.22
C GLN A 72 7.54 -9.74 -0.96
N ALA A 73 6.85 -8.96 -1.79
CA ALA A 73 5.72 -9.47 -2.57
C ALA A 73 6.16 -10.55 -3.58
N GLU A 74 7.29 -10.36 -4.24
CA GLU A 74 7.91 -11.33 -5.15
C GLU A 74 8.29 -12.63 -4.40
N LEU A 75 8.90 -12.51 -3.22
CA LEU A 75 9.21 -13.66 -2.37
C LEU A 75 7.93 -14.42 -1.98
N HIS A 76 6.86 -13.71 -1.59
CA HIS A 76 5.56 -14.31 -1.28
C HIS A 76 4.89 -14.97 -2.50
N ALA A 77 5.13 -14.45 -3.70
CA ALA A 77 4.68 -15.04 -4.96
C ALA A 77 5.54 -16.23 -5.41
N GLY A 78 6.61 -16.58 -4.67
CA GLY A 78 7.51 -17.67 -5.00
C GLY A 78 8.54 -17.33 -6.09
N LEU A 79 8.74 -16.05 -6.39
CA LEU A 79 9.67 -15.57 -7.42
C LEU A 79 11.11 -15.39 -6.89
N GLY A 80 11.32 -15.62 -5.59
CA GLY A 80 12.64 -15.53 -4.97
C GLY A 80 13.66 -16.49 -5.55
N GLN A 81 14.85 -15.99 -5.88
CA GLN A 81 15.98 -16.81 -6.32
C GLN A 81 17.04 -16.87 -5.22
N PRO A 82 17.66 -18.05 -4.97
CA PRO A 82 18.76 -18.14 -4.04
C PRO A 82 19.96 -17.35 -4.57
N TYR A 83 20.59 -16.57 -3.70
CA TYR A 83 21.82 -15.85 -4.05
C TYR A 83 22.94 -16.85 -4.31
N GLN A 84 23.54 -16.79 -5.50
CA GLN A 84 24.68 -17.62 -5.88
C GLN A 84 25.98 -16.83 -5.66
N TRP A 85 26.81 -17.31 -4.74
CA TRP A 85 28.19 -16.84 -4.61
C TRP A 85 29.00 -17.42 -5.77
N ALA A 86 29.59 -16.56 -6.61
CA ALA A 86 30.52 -16.93 -7.66
C ALA A 86 31.93 -16.45 -7.30
#